data_AF-A0A2V6KG41-F1
#
_entry.id   AF-A0A2V6KG41-F1
#
_cell.length_a   1.000
_cell.length_b   1.000
_cell.length_c   1.000
_cell.angle_alpha   90.00
_cell.angle_beta   90.00
_cell.angle_gamma   90.00
#
_symmetry.space_group_name_H-M   'P 1'
#
loop_
_entity.id
_entity.type
_entity.pdbx_description
1 polymer ?
#
loop_
_entity_poly.entity_id
_entity_poly.type
_entity_poly.pdbx_seq_one_letter_code
_entity_poly.pdbx_strand_id
1 'polypeptide(L)'
;MKIAVVGLGYVGLPLSLQFARSCVTVLGLDVDATKVQLLNEGQSYIKHIEPSTIAELVRSGKFSASTEFSRIKEVEAVIICVPTPLTKN
;
A
#
# COMPACT_ATOMS: atom_id res chain seq x y z
N MET A 1 -8.51 -9.15 -10.78
CA MET A 1 -7.32 -9.54 -10.00
C MET A 1 -7.12 -8.56 -8.85
N LYS A 2 -7.01 -9.07 -7.62
CA LYS A 2 -6.74 -8.26 -6.41
C LYS A 2 -5.54 -8.84 -5.66
N ILE A 3 -4.60 -7.97 -5.28
CA ILE A 3 -3.36 -8.37 -4.59
C ILE A 3 -3.23 -7.61 -3.26
N ALA A 4 -2.48 -8.20 -2.32
CA ALA A 4 -2.04 -7.50 -1.12
C ALA A 4 -0.53 -7.18 -1.19
N VAL A 5 -0.16 -5.98 -0.74
CA VAL A 5 1.24 -5.61 -0.52
C VAL A 5 1.44 -5.35 0.97
N VAL A 6 2.30 -6.15 1.61
CA VAL A 6 2.59 -6.06 3.05
C VAL A 6 3.85 -5.23 3.27
N GLY A 7 3.73 -4.13 4.01
CA GLY A 7 4.77 -3.14 4.21
C GLY A 7 4.69 -2.05 3.15
N LEU A 8 4.25 -0.86 3.53
CA LEU A 8 4.09 0.32 2.68
C LEU A 8 5.29 1.27 2.81
N GLY A 9 6.48 0.70 2.96
CA GLY A 9 7.72 1.46 2.97
C GLY A 9 8.12 1.97 1.58
N TYR A 10 9.39 2.36 1.46
CA TYR A 10 9.98 2.87 0.22
C TYR A 10 9.88 1.91 -0.98
N VAL A 11 9.77 0.60 -0.74
CA VAL A 11 9.58 -0.40 -1.80
C VAL A 11 8.10 -0.69 -2.03
N GLY A 12 7.37 -1.05 -0.98
CA GLY A 12 6.01 -1.56 -1.13
C GLY A 12 4.99 -0.51 -1.55
N LEU A 13 5.14 0.76 -1.15
CA LEU A 13 4.21 1.81 -1.60
C LEU A 13 4.35 2.10 -3.11
N PRO A 14 5.53 2.42 -3.68
CA PRO A 14 5.67 2.57 -5.13
C PRO A 14 5.21 1.34 -5.92
N LEU A 15 5.51 0.13 -5.44
CA LEU A 15 5.06 -1.10 -6.08
C LEU A 15 3.53 -1.21 -6.09
N SER A 16 2.88 -0.88 -4.97
CA SER A 16 1.41 -0.85 -4.86
C SER A 16 0.80 0.12 -5.87
N LEU A 17 1.36 1.33 -5.97
CA LEU A 17 0.87 2.35 -6.90
C LEU A 17 1.07 1.92 -8.35
N GLN A 18 2.19 1.26 -8.68
CA GLN A 18 2.45 0.76 -10.02
C GLN A 18 1.42 -0.31 -10.43
N PHE A 19 1.14 -1.29 -9.56
CA PHE A 19 0.09 -2.28 -9.84
C PHE A 19 -1.29 -1.65 -9.99
N ALA A 20 -1.61 -0.67 -9.14
CA ALA A 20 -2.87 0.06 -9.21
C ALA A 20 -3.03 0.83 -10.54
N ARG A 21 -1.95 1.47 -11.02
CA ARG A 21 -1.90 2.10 -12.36
C ARG A 21 -2.04 1.09 -13.50
N SER A 22 -1.61 -0.16 -13.31
CA SER A 22 -1.80 -1.28 -14.25
C SER A 22 -3.15 -1.98 -14.09
N CYS A 23 -4.18 -1.28 -13.59
CA CYS A 23 -5.56 -1.75 -13.44
C CYS A 23 -5.80 -2.88 -12.41
N VAL A 24 -4.80 -3.27 -11.62
CA VAL A 24 -4.93 -4.24 -10.52
C VAL A 24 -5.50 -3.54 -9.28
N THR A 25 -6.41 -4.17 -8.55
CA THR A 25 -6.85 -3.63 -7.25
C THR A 25 -5.85 -4.03 -6.18
N VAL A 26 -5.31 -3.06 -5.44
CA VAL A 26 -4.27 -3.27 -4.43
C VAL A 26 -4.80 -2.97 -3.03
N LEU A 27 -4.65 -3.94 -2.14
CA LEU A 27 -4.80 -3.78 -0.70
C LEU A 27 -3.40 -3.60 -0.08
N GLY A 28 -3.05 -2.39 0.31
CA GLY A 28 -1.87 -2.12 1.11
C GLY A 28 -2.10 -2.53 2.57
N LEU A 29 -1.20 -3.31 3.15
CA LEU A 29 -1.22 -3.69 4.55
C LEU A 29 0.03 -3.16 5.25
N ASP A 30 -0.14 -2.39 6.32
CA ASP A 30 0.96 -1.90 7.15
C ASP A 30 0.53 -1.89 8.61
N VAL A 31 1.48 -2.03 9.53
CA VAL A 31 1.23 -1.96 10.98
C VAL A 31 1.07 -0.51 11.46
N ASP A 32 1.60 0.45 10.70
CA ASP A 32 1.57 1.86 11.03
C ASP A 32 0.23 2.50 10.61
N ALA A 33 -0.64 2.72 11.60
CA ALA A 33 -1.95 3.32 11.40
C ALA A 33 -1.88 4.75 10.81
N THR A 34 -0.84 5.52 11.15
CA THR A 34 -0.66 6.88 10.64
C THR A 34 -0.37 6.86 9.15
N LYS A 35 0.50 5.96 8.68
CA LYS A 35 0.74 5.76 7.25
C LYS A 35 -0.53 5.35 6.52
N VAL A 36 -1.26 4.38 7.06
CA VAL A 36 -2.51 3.87 6.49
C VAL A 36 -3.56 4.99 6.34
N GLN A 37 -3.73 5.81 7.37
CA GLN A 37 -4.68 6.93 7.34
C GLN A 37 -4.30 7.95 6.25
N LEU A 38 -3.05 8.43 6.25
CA LEU A 38 -2.57 9.41 5.26
C LEU A 38 -2.80 8.92 3.83
N LEU A 39 -2.48 7.65 3.57
CA LEU A 39 -2.65 7.07 2.24
C LEU A 39 -4.12 7.02 1.80
N ASN A 40 -5.02 6.62 2.70
CA ASN A 40 -6.46 6.59 2.41
C ASN A 40 -7.05 8.00 2.24
N GLU A 41 -6.43 9.03 2.81
CA GLU A 41 -6.75 10.44 2.58
C GLU A 41 -6.12 10.99 1.28
N GLY A 42 -5.41 10.16 0.50
CA GLY A 42 -4.74 10.55 -0.73
C GLY A 42 -3.45 11.34 -0.51
N GLN A 43 -2.90 11.32 0.71
CA GLN A 43 -1.66 11.98 1.09
C GLN A 43 -0.46 11.05 0.97
N SER A 44 0.73 11.63 0.83
CA SER A 44 1.99 10.89 0.80
C SER A 44 2.85 11.26 2.01
N TYR A 45 3.43 10.26 2.67
CA TYR A 45 4.52 10.44 3.64
C TYR A 45 5.91 10.19 3.02
N ILE A 46 5.98 9.80 1.74
CA ILE A 46 7.24 9.65 1.00
C ILE A 46 7.41 10.87 0.09
N LYS A 47 8.44 11.68 0.37
CA LYS A 47 8.69 12.96 -0.31
C LYS A 47 8.74 12.89 -1.84
N HIS A 48 9.10 11.74 -2.41
CA HIS A 48 9.24 11.55 -3.86
C HIS A 48 8.01 10.90 -4.51
N ILE A 49 6.89 10.80 -3.80
CA ILE A 49 5.62 10.32 -4.34
C ILE A 49 4.61 11.46 -4.27
N GLU A 50 4.16 11.91 -5.43
CA GLU A 50 3.17 12.98 -5.55
C GLU A 50 1.83 12.56 -4.92
N PRO A 51 1.25 13.34 -3.99
CA PRO A 51 -0.05 13.03 -3.37
C PRO A 51 -1.17 12.84 -4.40
N SER A 52 -1.13 13.59 -5.51
CA SER A 52 -2.10 13.48 -6.60
C SER A 52 -2.20 12.06 -7.16
N THR A 53 -1.08 11.33 -7.25
CA THR A 53 -1.05 9.92 -7.69
C THR A 53 -1.84 9.02 -6.74
N ILE A 54 -1.66 9.21 -5.43
CA ILE A 54 -2.31 8.39 -4.41
C ILE A 54 -3.80 8.72 -4.39
N ALA A 55 -4.15 10.01 -4.36
CA ALA A 55 -5.52 10.48 -4.36
C ALA A 55 -6.34 10.00 -5.58
N GLU A 56 -5.72 9.92 -6.77
CA GLU A 56 -6.35 9.36 -7.97
C GLU A 56 -6.66 7.86 -7.80
N LEU A 57 -5.69 7.09 -7.33
CA LEU A 57 -5.81 5.63 -7.18
C LEU A 57 -6.74 5.22 -6.05
N VAL A 58 -6.79 5.99 -4.97
CA VAL A 58 -7.77 5.79 -3.88
C VAL A 58 -9.18 6.09 -4.36
N ARG A 59 -9.38 7.24 -5.01
CA ARG A 59 -10.70 7.66 -5.51
C ARG A 59 -11.26 6.71 -6.57
N SER A 60 -10.40 6.15 -7.41
CA SER A 60 -10.77 5.14 -8.41
C SER A 60 -11.03 3.75 -7.79
N GLY A 61 -10.79 3.56 -6.49
CA GLY A 61 -10.93 2.27 -5.80
C GLY A 61 -9.86 1.24 -6.19
N LYS A 62 -8.79 1.67 -6.86
CA LYS A 62 -7.68 0.80 -7.27
C LYS A 62 -6.64 0.61 -6.18
N PHE A 63 -6.58 1.51 -5.20
CA PHE A 63 -5.72 1.39 -4.05
C PHE A 63 -6.49 1.67 -2.75
N SER A 64 -6.20 0.90 -1.71
CA SER A 64 -6.64 1.18 -0.34
C SER A 64 -5.62 0.62 0.63
N ALA A 65 -5.43 1.27 1.78
CA ALA A 65 -4.54 0.82 2.83
C ALA A 65 -5.33 0.36 4.07
N SER A 66 -4.78 -0.58 4.84
CA SER A 66 -5.39 -1.07 6.07
C SER A 66 -4.36 -1.60 7.05
N THR A 67 -4.66 -1.52 8.34
CA THR A 67 -3.93 -2.22 9.40
C THR A 67 -4.51 -3.61 9.69
N GLU A 68 -5.60 -3.98 9.01
CA GLU A 68 -6.37 -5.18 9.31
C GLU A 68 -5.88 -6.37 8.46
N PHE A 69 -4.84 -7.05 8.93
CA PHE A 69 -4.19 -8.16 8.20
C PHE A 69 -5.14 -9.34 7.90
N SER A 70 -6.25 -9.48 8.63
CA SER A 70 -7.29 -10.49 8.36
C SER A 70 -7.89 -10.38 6.95
N ARG A 71 -7.81 -9.18 6.34
CA ARG A 71 -8.28 -8.87 4.98
C ARG A 71 -7.42 -9.51 3.88
N ILE A 72 -6.31 -10.15 4.22
CA ILE A 72 -5.51 -10.95 3.29
C ILE A 72 -6.31 -12.06 2.60
N LYS A 73 -7.43 -12.50 3.20
CA LYS A 73 -8.39 -13.43 2.59
C LYS A 73 -9.13 -12.87 1.36
N GLU A 74 -9.07 -11.56 1.14
CA GLU A 74 -9.72 -10.87 0.01
C GLU A 74 -8.88 -10.92 -1.28
N VAL A 75 -7.65 -11.44 -1.24
CA VAL A 75 -6.68 -11.28 -2.34
C VAL A 75 -6.21 -12.63 -2.91
N GLU A 76 -5.75 -12.60 -4.15
CA GLU A 76 -5.27 -13.77 -4.90
C GLU A 76 -3.75 -13.98 -4.77
N ALA A 77 -3.01 -12.91 -4.47
CA ALA A 77 -1.56 -12.94 -4.28
C ALA A 77 -1.13 -11.95 -3.20
N VAL A 78 -0.03 -12.27 -2.53
CA VAL A 78 0.56 -11.46 -1.46
C VAL A 78 2.01 -11.17 -1.82
N ILE A 79 2.38 -9.89 -1.76
CA ILE A 79 3.76 -9.42 -1.95
C ILE A 79 4.25 -8.87 -0.62
N ILE A 80 5.38 -9.35 -0.13
CA ILE A 80 5.95 -8.95 1.17
C ILE A 80 7.12 -8.00 0.93
N CYS A 81 7.00 -6.78 1.44
CA CYS A 81 7.94 -5.67 1.29
C CYS A 81 8.30 -5.05 2.66
N VAL A 82 8.43 -5.89 3.69
CA VAL A 82 8.81 -5.45 5.05
C VAL A 82 10.33 -5.30 5.19
N PRO A 83 10.82 -4.49 6.13
CA PRO A 83 12.25 -4.36 6.40
C PRO A 83 12.88 -5.71 6.77
N THR A 84 14.06 -5.99 6.20
CA THR A 84 14.94 -7.11 6.58
C THR A 84 16.23 -6.59 7.22
N PRO A 85 16.15 -5.97 8.40
CA PRO A 85 17.33 -5.44 9.09
C PRO A 85 18.28 -6.56 9.53
N LEU A 86 19.54 -6.20 9.77
CA LEU A 86 20.54 -7.10 10.38
C LEU A 86 20.36 -7.24 11.90
N THR A 87 19.55 -6.37 12.52
CA THR A 87 19.19 -6.35 13.95
C THR A 87 17.67 -6.25 14.12
N LYS A 88 17.14 -6.37 15.34
CA LYS A 88 15.67 -6.34 15.55
C LYS A 88 15.06 -4.98 15.12
N ASN A 89 13.89 -5.05 14.46
CA ASN A 89 13.03 -3.90 14.17
C ASN A 89 12.35 -3.37 15.42
#